data_AF-A0A6F8XTK8-F1
#
_entry.id   AF-A0A6F8XTK8-F1
#
_cell.length_a   1.000
_cell.length_b   1.000
_cell.length_c   1.000
_cell.angle_alpha   90.00
_cell.angle_beta   90.00
_cell.angle_gamma   90.00
#
_symmetry.space_group_name_H-M   'P 1'
#
loop_
_entity.id
_entity.type
_entity.pdbx_description
1 polymer ?
#
loop_
_entity_poly.entity_id
_entity_poly.type
_entity_poly.pdbx_seq_one_letter_code
_entity_poly.pdbx_strand_id
1 'polypeptide(L)'
;MRLIERRLDDDPDVVTVWFNAWRYEQEEHPIIPLVGTIVQALETHRGFTQSFGAAGKRLVRSLRAIAYGFSAKSKVKIPGFAEVEASFVAKDMIERNEKLTPDPLLDRSLYFGAFNSLDGTKLKDSVRVVVLIDDLDRCFPDQAIRLLESIKLVLAQPGFIFVLGVARKVIEGYLQHRYSKEYGIADFKGELYLDKIVQLPFHIPPASGRMGEFCKLLLADQPAALAGELDPVLPVVARALGGNPRALIRFVNNILIDYAISQELDDFAERGGIPIRFFAVTRCLEHRWPEIFDTLTTNDQLAAAVPRWTPDSYPDHAEGTGPAATVAAQLLSDPELRLLLGGEHGREWLTDPVLRQASVSFLLTQQRLSPLDVSEVSVRYDAFVSYQADNRRDVIQIVDGLSRAGLRIFFDQHLQPGEDWERTLATALQSSNALLFCIGPNTFVSRGQTAEWEAMLGQRADAFIIPILLPGADTDAVPEFIRRRQWLDQRDGVTDEGVAELVRALQSRHRRA
;
A
#
# COMPACT_ATOMS: atom_id res chain seq x y z
N MET A 1 -12.97 3.09 -6.75
CA MET A 1 -14.03 2.65 -7.69
C MET A 1 -14.89 3.76 -8.31
N ARG A 2 -14.68 5.06 -7.99
CA ARG A 2 -15.50 6.19 -8.50
C ARG A 2 -15.61 6.31 -10.04
N LEU A 3 -14.60 5.87 -10.79
CA LEU A 3 -14.67 5.85 -12.26
C LEU A 3 -15.72 4.86 -12.79
N ILE A 4 -15.91 3.72 -12.09
CA ILE A 4 -16.91 2.72 -12.44
C ILE A 4 -18.30 3.29 -12.19
N GLU A 5 -18.52 3.89 -11.01
CA GLU A 5 -19.77 4.59 -10.65
C GLU A 5 -20.18 5.60 -11.72
N ARG A 6 -19.31 6.57 -12.04
CA ARG A 6 -19.60 7.59 -13.06
C ARG A 6 -19.92 7.03 -14.44
N ARG A 7 -19.33 5.89 -14.82
CA ARG A 7 -19.57 5.25 -16.12
C ARG A 7 -20.94 4.58 -16.18
N LEU A 8 -21.46 4.16 -15.03
CA LEU A 8 -22.72 3.44 -14.88
C LEU A 8 -23.89 4.36 -14.54
N ASP A 9 -23.66 5.52 -13.92
CA ASP A 9 -24.69 6.47 -13.49
C ASP A 9 -25.58 6.99 -14.64
N ASP A 10 -25.09 6.94 -15.88
CA ASP A 10 -25.84 7.32 -17.08
C ASP A 10 -26.81 6.23 -17.59
N ASP A 11 -26.72 5.00 -17.07
CA ASP A 11 -27.56 3.88 -17.50
C ASP A 11 -28.85 3.79 -16.66
N PRO A 12 -30.05 3.99 -17.25
CA PRO A 12 -31.31 3.98 -16.51
C PRO A 12 -31.70 2.61 -15.95
N ASP A 13 -31.10 1.52 -16.43
CA ASP A 13 -31.34 0.16 -15.95
C ASP A 13 -30.32 -0.27 -14.87
N VAL A 14 -29.34 0.58 -14.54
CA VAL A 14 -28.32 0.31 -13.52
C VAL A 14 -28.52 1.21 -12.30
N VAL A 15 -28.62 0.60 -11.12
CA VAL A 15 -28.59 1.30 -9.83
C VAL A 15 -27.22 1.13 -9.23
N THR A 16 -26.47 2.22 -9.11
CA THR A 16 -25.18 2.27 -8.43
C THR A 16 -25.39 2.48 -6.93
N VAL A 17 -24.70 1.69 -6.12
CA VAL A 17 -24.77 1.77 -4.65
C VAL A 17 -23.35 1.90 -4.12
N TRP A 18 -23.00 3.05 -3.52
CA TRP A 18 -21.70 3.24 -2.88
C TRP A 18 -21.76 2.89 -1.39
N PHE A 19 -20.95 1.94 -0.96
CA PHE A 19 -20.86 1.51 0.43
C PHE A 19 -19.41 1.60 0.93
N ASN A 20 -19.15 2.44 1.93
CA ASN A 20 -17.86 2.50 2.61
C ASN A 20 -17.88 1.52 3.79
N ALA A 21 -17.14 0.42 3.69
CA ALA A 21 -17.12 -0.61 4.72
C ALA A 21 -16.56 -0.10 6.05
N TRP A 22 -15.48 0.67 5.99
CA TRP A 22 -14.78 1.20 7.16
C TRP A 22 -15.65 2.13 8.01
N ARG A 23 -16.53 2.92 7.38
CA ARG A 23 -17.50 3.79 8.10
C ARG A 23 -18.38 3.02 9.09
N TYR A 24 -18.70 1.77 8.79
CA TYR A 24 -19.62 0.93 9.57
C TYR A 24 -18.90 -0.21 10.29
N GLU A 25 -17.59 -0.10 10.48
CA GLU A 25 -16.77 -1.14 11.12
C GLU A 25 -17.23 -1.46 12.56
N GLN A 26 -17.71 -0.47 13.29
CA GLN A 26 -18.15 -0.63 14.69
C GLN A 26 -19.59 -1.17 14.80
N GLU A 27 -20.30 -1.33 13.68
CA GLU A 27 -21.65 -1.88 13.68
C GLU A 27 -21.61 -3.38 13.98
N GLU A 28 -22.42 -3.82 14.96
CA GLU A 28 -22.51 -5.24 15.33
C GLU A 28 -22.94 -6.12 14.14
N HIS A 29 -23.77 -5.55 13.26
CA HIS A 29 -24.35 -6.20 12.10
C HIS A 29 -24.19 -5.33 10.85
N PRO A 30 -23.06 -5.44 10.11
CA PRO A 30 -22.77 -4.59 8.96
C PRO A 30 -23.73 -4.79 7.78
N ILE A 31 -24.54 -5.87 7.80
CA ILE A 31 -25.63 -6.08 6.85
C ILE A 31 -26.72 -5.01 6.95
N ILE A 32 -26.97 -4.45 8.14
CA ILE A 32 -28.03 -3.44 8.36
C ILE A 32 -27.72 -2.16 7.56
N PRO A 33 -26.57 -1.50 7.74
CA PRO A 33 -26.24 -0.31 6.96
C PRO A 33 -26.05 -0.64 5.47
N LEU A 34 -25.54 -1.81 5.11
CA LEU A 34 -25.42 -2.24 3.71
C LEU A 34 -26.79 -2.27 3.02
N VAL A 35 -27.75 -2.98 3.62
CA VAL A 35 -29.11 -3.11 3.09
C VAL A 35 -29.82 -1.76 3.10
N GLY A 36 -29.66 -0.95 4.14
CA GLY A 36 -30.19 0.42 4.19
C GLY A 36 -29.69 1.27 3.02
N THR A 37 -28.39 1.19 2.71
CA THR A 37 -27.78 1.93 1.59
C THR A 37 -28.33 1.45 0.24
N ILE A 38 -28.51 0.13 0.06
CA ILE A 38 -29.11 -0.45 -1.15
C ILE A 38 -30.56 0.03 -1.31
N VAL A 39 -31.37 -0.04 -0.25
CA VAL A 39 -32.77 0.39 -0.27
C VAL A 39 -32.88 1.86 -0.64
N GLN A 40 -32.05 2.71 -0.02
CA GLN A 40 -32.03 4.14 -0.31
C GLN A 40 -31.67 4.42 -1.79
N ALA A 41 -30.66 3.73 -2.33
CA ALA A 41 -30.26 3.88 -3.72
C ALA A 41 -31.37 3.42 -4.68
N LEU A 42 -32.02 2.28 -4.41
CA LEU A 42 -33.16 1.80 -5.19
C LEU A 42 -34.31 2.82 -5.22
N GLU A 43 -34.71 3.35 -4.07
CA GLU A 43 -35.83 4.28 -3.97
C GLU A 43 -35.54 5.66 -4.59
N THR A 44 -34.26 6.09 -4.57
CA THR A 44 -33.82 7.36 -5.15
C THR A 44 -33.55 7.25 -6.66
N HIS A 45 -33.45 6.03 -7.19
CA HIS A 45 -33.14 5.82 -8.61
C HIS A 45 -34.19 6.43 -9.53
N ARG A 46 -33.72 7.17 -10.54
CA ARG A 46 -34.60 7.76 -11.55
C ARG A 46 -35.28 6.64 -12.33
N GLY A 47 -36.61 6.63 -12.28
CA GLY A 47 -37.40 5.60 -12.95
C GLY A 47 -37.64 4.34 -12.12
N PHE A 48 -37.44 4.34 -10.79
CA PHE A 48 -37.75 3.18 -9.93
C PHE A 48 -39.12 2.54 -10.24
N THR A 49 -40.17 3.33 -10.37
CA THR A 49 -41.52 2.81 -10.68
C THR A 49 -41.64 2.23 -12.10
N GLN A 50 -40.92 2.77 -13.08
CA GLN A 50 -40.96 2.32 -14.48
C GLN A 50 -40.04 1.10 -14.73
N SER A 51 -38.81 1.16 -14.22
CA SER A 51 -37.81 0.11 -14.40
C SER A 51 -38.07 -1.09 -13.49
N PHE A 52 -38.47 -0.85 -12.22
CA PHE A 52 -38.59 -1.92 -11.21
C PHE A 52 -40.04 -2.30 -10.88
N GLY A 53 -41.02 -1.40 -10.99
CA GLY A 53 -42.45 -1.71 -10.83
C GLY A 53 -42.81 -2.43 -9.52
N ALA A 54 -43.66 -3.46 -9.59
CA ALA A 54 -44.08 -4.25 -8.44
C ALA A 54 -42.95 -5.14 -7.87
N ALA A 55 -42.08 -5.66 -8.74
CA ALA A 55 -40.93 -6.48 -8.34
C ALA A 55 -39.94 -5.66 -7.49
N GLY A 56 -39.65 -4.41 -7.87
CA GLY A 56 -38.84 -3.48 -7.09
C GLY A 56 -39.39 -3.21 -5.70
N LYS A 57 -40.70 -2.94 -5.59
CA LYS A 57 -41.35 -2.73 -4.30
C LYS A 57 -41.27 -3.97 -3.41
N ARG A 58 -41.38 -5.17 -4.00
CA ARG A 58 -41.19 -6.43 -3.28
C ARG A 58 -39.75 -6.61 -2.81
N LEU A 59 -38.77 -6.34 -3.68
CA LEU A 59 -37.34 -6.39 -3.35
C LEU A 59 -37.02 -5.46 -2.17
N VAL A 60 -37.43 -4.19 -2.24
CA VAL A 60 -37.24 -3.20 -1.17
C VAL A 60 -37.89 -3.67 0.12
N ARG A 61 -39.11 -4.22 0.08
CA ARG A 61 -39.78 -4.75 1.27
C ARG A 61 -38.99 -5.91 1.89
N SER A 62 -38.52 -6.86 1.07
CA SER A 62 -37.78 -8.02 1.56
C SER A 62 -36.40 -7.64 2.11
N LEU A 63 -35.71 -6.69 1.47
CA LEU A 63 -34.48 -6.09 2.00
C LEU A 63 -34.73 -5.42 3.36
N ARG A 64 -35.76 -4.58 3.48
CA ARG A 64 -36.15 -3.97 4.76
C ARG A 64 -36.43 -5.00 5.85
N ALA A 65 -37.12 -6.10 5.51
CA ALA A 65 -37.41 -7.18 6.45
C ALA A 65 -36.14 -7.89 6.94
N ILE A 66 -35.13 -8.09 6.08
CA ILE A 66 -33.82 -8.59 6.51
C ILE A 66 -33.18 -7.62 7.51
N ALA A 67 -33.09 -6.34 7.16
CA ALA A 67 -32.48 -5.34 8.02
C ALA A 67 -33.17 -5.26 9.39
N TYR A 68 -34.51 -5.27 9.41
CA TYR A 68 -35.32 -5.29 10.63
C TYR A 68 -35.07 -6.53 11.48
N GLY A 69 -35.01 -7.71 10.86
CA GLY A 69 -34.66 -8.93 11.57
C GLY A 69 -33.34 -8.74 12.31
N PHE A 70 -32.29 -8.25 11.64
CA PHE A 70 -30.99 -8.04 12.27
C PHE A 70 -31.03 -6.94 13.35
N SER A 71 -31.83 -5.89 13.18
CA SER A 71 -31.97 -4.84 14.20
C SER A 71 -32.78 -5.30 15.42
N ALA A 72 -33.74 -6.22 15.31
CA ALA A 72 -34.50 -6.71 16.46
C ALA A 72 -33.62 -7.48 17.47
N LYS A 73 -32.48 -8.02 17.02
CA LYS A 73 -31.49 -8.71 17.89
C LYS A 73 -30.50 -7.77 18.57
N SER A 74 -30.26 -6.59 17.99
CA SER A 74 -29.35 -5.58 18.53
C SER A 74 -30.16 -4.44 19.15
N LYS A 75 -29.89 -4.01 20.38
CA LYS A 75 -30.64 -2.93 21.06
C LYS A 75 -30.45 -1.52 20.44
N VAL A 76 -30.07 -1.42 19.16
CA VAL A 76 -29.65 -0.21 18.47
C VAL A 76 -30.84 0.44 17.76
N LYS A 77 -31.12 1.72 18.06
CA LYS A 77 -32.15 2.53 17.41
C LYS A 77 -31.52 3.37 16.29
N ILE A 78 -31.99 3.21 15.05
CA ILE A 78 -31.46 3.93 13.88
C ILE A 78 -32.42 5.08 13.48
N PRO A 79 -31.95 6.35 13.43
CA PRO A 79 -32.74 7.49 12.95
C PRO A 79 -33.18 7.32 11.48
N GLY A 80 -34.43 7.63 11.14
CA GLY A 80 -35.02 7.41 9.81
C GLY A 80 -35.57 6.00 9.58
N PHE A 81 -35.16 5.02 10.39
CA PHE A 81 -35.76 3.68 10.44
C PHE A 81 -36.96 3.60 11.39
N ALA A 82 -37.05 4.46 12.41
CA ALA A 82 -38.13 4.43 13.42
C ALA A 82 -39.54 4.75 12.87
N GLU A 83 -39.68 5.65 11.89
CA GLU A 83 -40.97 5.92 11.23
C GLU A 83 -41.35 4.81 10.22
N VAL A 84 -40.34 4.17 9.64
CA VAL A 84 -40.49 2.99 8.77
C VAL A 84 -40.86 1.75 9.60
N GLU A 85 -40.31 1.59 10.81
CA GLU A 85 -40.66 0.56 11.79
C GLU A 85 -42.16 0.56 12.10
N ALA A 86 -42.74 1.70 12.47
CA ALA A 86 -44.15 1.76 12.89
C ALA A 86 -45.13 1.46 11.74
N SER A 87 -44.82 1.90 10.52
CA SER A 87 -45.70 1.76 9.36
C SER A 87 -45.64 0.37 8.71
N PHE A 88 -44.47 -0.29 8.71
CA PHE A 88 -44.31 -1.63 8.16
C PHE A 88 -44.75 -2.73 9.16
N VAL A 89 -44.44 -2.58 10.45
CA VAL A 89 -44.91 -3.50 11.51
C VAL A 89 -46.44 -3.53 11.52
N ALA A 90 -47.11 -2.37 11.45
CA ALA A 90 -48.57 -2.32 11.38
C ALA A 90 -49.15 -3.01 10.14
N LYS A 91 -48.56 -2.82 8.95
CA LYS A 91 -49.10 -3.39 7.69
C LYS A 91 -48.88 -4.89 7.55
N ASP A 92 -47.67 -5.38 7.80
CA ASP A 92 -47.37 -6.82 7.66
C ASP A 92 -48.03 -7.65 8.78
N MET A 93 -48.26 -7.08 9.97
CA MET A 93 -49.00 -7.76 11.06
C MET A 93 -50.50 -7.82 10.80
N ILE A 94 -51.09 -6.79 10.18
CA ILE A 94 -52.50 -6.81 9.74
C ILE A 94 -52.73 -7.88 8.67
N GLU A 95 -51.77 -8.10 7.78
CA GLU A 95 -51.85 -9.18 6.78
C GLU A 95 -51.63 -10.59 7.38
N ARG A 96 -50.92 -10.71 8.52
CA ARG A 96 -50.57 -12.02 9.14
C ARG A 96 -51.39 -12.43 10.37
N ASN A 97 -52.26 -11.56 10.91
CA ASN A 97 -53.16 -11.86 12.04
C ASN A 97 -52.45 -12.41 13.30
N GLU A 98 -51.23 -11.98 13.59
CA GLU A 98 -50.45 -12.40 14.76
C GLU A 98 -50.32 -11.25 15.78
N LYS A 99 -50.60 -11.55 17.06
CA LYS A 99 -50.47 -10.61 18.18
C LYS A 99 -49.03 -10.55 18.70
N LEU A 100 -48.66 -9.41 19.32
CA LEU A 100 -47.37 -9.16 19.96
C LEU A 100 -47.03 -10.21 21.03
N THR A 101 -46.35 -11.28 20.63
CA THR A 101 -45.49 -12.05 21.51
C THR A 101 -44.09 -12.05 20.89
N PRO A 102 -43.05 -11.59 21.59
CA PRO A 102 -41.67 -11.72 21.12
C PRO A 102 -41.31 -13.21 21.19
N ASP A 103 -41.57 -13.94 20.10
CA ASP A 103 -41.19 -15.34 19.95
C ASP A 103 -39.88 -15.42 19.16
N PRO A 104 -38.80 -15.99 19.72
CA PRO A 104 -37.55 -16.24 19.01
C PRO A 104 -37.72 -17.06 17.72
N LEU A 105 -38.80 -17.84 17.60
CA LEU A 105 -39.16 -18.60 16.39
C LEU A 105 -39.78 -17.71 15.30
N LEU A 106 -40.54 -16.67 15.68
CA LEU A 106 -41.08 -15.67 14.75
C LEU A 106 -39.97 -14.79 14.18
N ASP A 107 -38.96 -14.44 14.98
CA ASP A 107 -37.79 -13.74 14.45
C ASP A 107 -37.06 -14.59 13.41
N ARG A 108 -36.82 -15.87 13.67
CA ARG A 108 -36.25 -16.82 12.69
C ARG A 108 -37.11 -16.97 11.44
N SER A 109 -38.44 -16.96 11.57
CA SER A 109 -39.37 -17.08 10.45
C SER A 109 -39.40 -15.81 9.58
N LEU A 110 -39.21 -14.62 10.17
CA LEU A 110 -39.11 -13.35 9.44
C LEU A 110 -37.87 -13.32 8.54
N TYR A 111 -36.70 -13.73 9.03
CA TYR A 111 -35.51 -13.84 8.19
C TYR A 111 -35.72 -14.85 7.05
N PHE A 112 -36.16 -16.06 7.38
CA PHE A 112 -36.36 -17.13 6.38
C PHE A 112 -37.38 -16.73 5.31
N GLY A 113 -38.49 -16.11 5.73
CA GLY A 113 -39.51 -15.59 4.83
C GLY A 113 -39.02 -14.43 3.96
N ALA A 114 -38.16 -13.55 4.50
CA ALA A 114 -37.56 -12.46 3.74
C ALA A 114 -36.58 -12.96 2.68
N PHE A 115 -35.71 -13.92 3.02
CA PHE A 115 -34.78 -14.54 2.05
C PHE A 115 -35.52 -15.31 0.95
N ASN A 116 -36.51 -16.14 1.29
CA ASN A 116 -37.33 -16.83 0.28
C ASN A 116 -38.09 -15.84 -0.62
N SER A 117 -38.50 -14.71 -0.06
CA SER A 117 -39.16 -13.66 -0.84
C SER A 117 -38.18 -12.93 -1.75
N LEU A 118 -36.92 -12.73 -1.33
CA LEU A 118 -35.86 -12.21 -2.20
C LEU A 118 -35.59 -13.18 -3.35
N ASP A 119 -35.34 -14.46 -3.05
CA ASP A 119 -35.05 -15.48 -4.06
C ASP A 119 -36.18 -15.58 -5.11
N GLY A 120 -37.44 -15.41 -4.68
CA GLY A 120 -38.59 -15.38 -5.57
C GLY A 120 -38.85 -14.05 -6.30
N THR A 121 -38.08 -12.99 -6.03
CA THR A 121 -38.23 -11.66 -6.63
C THR A 121 -37.29 -11.48 -7.82
N LYS A 122 -37.70 -11.98 -8.98
CA LYS A 122 -36.91 -11.79 -10.20
C LYS A 122 -37.06 -10.36 -10.71
N LEU A 123 -35.96 -9.60 -10.72
CA LEU A 123 -35.87 -8.32 -11.44
C LEU A 123 -35.94 -8.57 -12.95
N LYS A 124 -36.28 -7.54 -13.74
CA LYS A 124 -36.16 -7.63 -15.19
C LYS A 124 -34.72 -7.99 -15.56
N ASP A 125 -34.55 -8.83 -16.57
CA ASP A 125 -33.22 -9.33 -16.95
C ASP A 125 -32.25 -8.22 -17.43
N SER A 126 -32.74 -7.00 -17.74
CA SER A 126 -31.88 -5.84 -18.06
C SER A 126 -31.41 -5.06 -16.83
N VAL A 127 -32.13 -5.16 -15.71
CA VAL A 127 -31.89 -4.31 -14.53
C VAL A 127 -30.74 -4.86 -13.68
N ARG A 128 -29.84 -3.97 -13.24
CA ARG A 128 -28.69 -4.33 -12.40
C ARG A 128 -28.59 -3.43 -11.18
N VAL A 129 -28.27 -4.01 -10.03
CA VAL A 129 -27.92 -3.29 -8.81
C VAL A 129 -26.43 -3.51 -8.56
N VAL A 130 -25.61 -2.49 -8.82
CA VAL A 130 -24.15 -2.55 -8.72
C VAL A 130 -23.72 -1.95 -7.38
N VAL A 131 -23.33 -2.80 -6.44
CA VAL A 131 -22.90 -2.42 -5.10
C VAL A 131 -21.37 -2.32 -5.05
N LEU A 132 -20.88 -1.09 -4.97
CA LEU A 132 -19.46 -0.75 -4.88
C LEU A 132 -19.06 -0.67 -3.40
N ILE A 133 -18.26 -1.62 -2.94
CA ILE A 133 -17.82 -1.72 -1.53
C ILE A 133 -16.36 -1.33 -1.44
N ASP A 134 -16.08 -0.17 -0.83
CA ASP A 134 -14.74 0.40 -0.70
C ASP A 134 -14.21 0.35 0.74
N ASP A 135 -12.90 0.50 0.90
CA ASP A 135 -12.17 0.53 2.18
C ASP A 135 -12.35 -0.74 3.06
N LEU A 136 -12.63 -1.90 2.45
CA LEU A 136 -12.81 -3.16 3.21
C LEU A 136 -11.54 -3.58 3.96
N ASP A 137 -10.36 -3.33 3.37
CA ASP A 137 -9.05 -3.62 3.94
C ASP A 137 -8.63 -2.69 5.08
N ARG A 138 -9.38 -1.61 5.31
CA ARG A 138 -9.18 -0.72 6.47
C ARG A 138 -9.97 -1.16 7.70
N CYS A 139 -10.95 -2.03 7.53
CA CYS A 139 -11.68 -2.60 8.65
C CYS A 139 -10.78 -3.55 9.46
N PHE A 140 -11.02 -3.64 10.76
CA PHE A 140 -10.57 -4.74 11.59
C PHE A 140 -10.98 -6.04 10.90
N PRO A 141 -10.06 -6.99 10.73
CA PRO A 141 -10.31 -8.10 9.83
C PRO A 141 -11.53 -8.95 10.20
N ASP A 142 -11.85 -9.08 11.50
CA ASP A 142 -13.10 -9.68 11.99
C ASP A 142 -14.35 -9.06 11.36
N GLN A 143 -14.39 -7.73 11.29
CA GLN A 143 -15.52 -6.98 10.76
C GLN A 143 -15.56 -7.07 9.24
N ALA A 144 -14.40 -7.05 8.58
CA ALA A 144 -14.31 -7.29 7.15
C ALA A 144 -14.87 -8.68 6.78
N ILE A 145 -14.54 -9.72 7.56
CA ILE A 145 -15.05 -11.08 7.37
C ILE A 145 -16.56 -11.14 7.60
N ARG A 146 -17.07 -10.56 8.69
CA ARG A 146 -18.51 -10.50 8.97
C ARG A 146 -19.29 -9.80 7.86
N LEU A 147 -18.74 -8.72 7.31
CA LEU A 147 -19.31 -8.03 6.17
C LEU A 147 -19.27 -8.91 4.92
N LEU A 148 -18.16 -9.60 4.62
CA LEU A 148 -18.08 -10.56 3.51
C LEU A 148 -19.08 -11.72 3.63
N GLU A 149 -19.25 -12.27 4.84
CA GLU A 149 -20.27 -13.28 5.14
C GLU A 149 -21.69 -12.73 4.95
N SER A 150 -21.93 -11.51 5.41
CA SER A 150 -23.20 -10.80 5.22
C SER A 150 -23.51 -10.54 3.75
N ILE A 151 -22.49 -10.14 2.98
CA ILE A 151 -22.60 -9.91 1.54
C ILE A 151 -22.97 -11.23 0.85
N LYS A 152 -22.37 -12.37 1.23
CA LYS A 152 -22.73 -13.71 0.70
C LYS A 152 -24.22 -14.05 0.85
N LEU A 153 -24.86 -13.58 1.92
CA LEU A 153 -26.29 -13.80 2.15
C LEU A 153 -27.18 -13.00 1.18
N VAL A 154 -26.78 -11.77 0.84
CA VAL A 154 -27.53 -10.89 -0.09
C VAL A 154 -27.12 -11.11 -1.55
N LEU A 155 -25.91 -11.61 -1.79
CA LEU A 155 -25.26 -11.85 -3.08
C LEU A 155 -25.97 -12.84 -4.01
N ALA A 156 -26.78 -13.76 -3.46
CA ALA A 156 -27.39 -14.82 -4.24
C ALA A 156 -28.48 -14.32 -5.21
N GLN A 157 -28.89 -13.05 -5.08
CA GLN A 157 -29.99 -12.50 -5.86
C GLN A 157 -29.60 -12.19 -7.31
N PRO A 158 -30.31 -12.76 -8.31
CA PRO A 158 -30.12 -12.39 -9.71
C PRO A 158 -30.32 -10.88 -9.94
N GLY A 159 -29.36 -10.26 -10.63
CA GLY A 159 -29.37 -8.83 -10.93
C GLY A 159 -28.51 -7.98 -9.98
N PHE A 160 -28.02 -8.54 -8.87
CA PHE A 160 -27.02 -7.86 -8.04
C PHE A 160 -25.60 -8.16 -8.52
N ILE A 161 -24.76 -7.12 -8.54
CA ILE A 161 -23.34 -7.20 -8.86
C ILE A 161 -22.60 -6.50 -7.72
N PHE A 162 -21.66 -7.17 -7.07
CA PHE A 162 -20.86 -6.57 -6.02
C PHE A 162 -19.43 -6.38 -6.51
N VAL A 163 -18.90 -5.17 -6.36
CA VAL A 163 -17.53 -4.82 -6.71
C VAL A 163 -16.81 -4.47 -5.42
N LEU A 164 -15.77 -5.24 -5.09
CA LEU A 164 -15.03 -5.10 -3.83
C LEU A 164 -13.67 -4.43 -4.10
N GLY A 165 -13.40 -3.32 -3.44
CA GLY A 165 -12.06 -2.76 -3.30
C GLY A 165 -11.39 -3.36 -2.08
N VAL A 166 -10.36 -4.19 -2.28
CA VAL A 166 -9.67 -4.88 -1.17
C VAL A 166 -8.18 -5.10 -1.45
N ALA A 167 -7.34 -4.83 -0.46
CA ALA A 167 -5.97 -5.33 -0.41
C ALA A 167 -5.98 -6.81 0.02
N ARG A 168 -6.14 -7.70 -0.97
CA ARG A 168 -6.29 -9.16 -0.80
C ARG A 168 -5.35 -9.77 0.26
N LYS A 169 -4.05 -9.46 0.18
CA LYS A 169 -3.03 -9.97 1.12
C LYS A 169 -3.29 -9.65 2.60
N VAL A 170 -3.92 -8.51 2.90
CA VAL A 170 -4.22 -8.08 4.28
C VAL A 170 -5.25 -9.03 4.90
N ILE A 171 -6.34 -9.30 4.19
CA ILE A 171 -7.42 -10.17 4.64
C ILE A 171 -6.94 -11.63 4.72
N GLU A 172 -6.21 -12.10 3.72
CA GLU A 172 -5.69 -13.47 3.67
C GLU A 172 -4.68 -13.75 4.77
N GLY A 173 -3.72 -12.83 4.98
CA GLY A 173 -2.71 -12.96 6.03
C GLY A 173 -3.32 -12.97 7.43
N TYR A 174 -4.35 -12.15 7.67
CA TYR A 174 -5.09 -12.20 8.93
C TYR A 174 -5.79 -13.55 9.13
N LEU A 175 -6.53 -14.04 8.13
CA LEU A 175 -7.25 -15.30 8.24
C LEU A 175 -6.31 -16.47 8.48
N GLN A 176 -5.16 -16.50 7.79
CA GLN A 176 -4.10 -17.47 8.02
C GLN A 176 -3.67 -17.48 9.50
N HIS A 177 -3.34 -16.31 10.04
CA HIS A 177 -2.88 -16.17 11.42
C HIS A 177 -3.97 -16.56 12.42
N ARG A 178 -5.23 -16.13 12.21
CA ARG A 178 -6.36 -16.45 13.09
C ARG A 178 -6.60 -17.95 13.17
N TYR A 179 -6.74 -18.63 12.03
CA TYR A 179 -7.03 -20.07 12.00
C TYR A 179 -5.90 -20.91 12.57
N SER A 180 -4.65 -20.50 12.32
CA SER A 180 -3.47 -21.14 12.92
C SER A 180 -3.44 -20.96 14.44
N LYS A 181 -3.67 -19.75 14.95
CA LYS A 181 -3.50 -19.41 16.37
C LYS A 181 -4.70 -19.77 17.25
N GLU A 182 -5.92 -19.49 16.81
CA GLU A 182 -7.13 -19.67 17.62
C GLU A 182 -7.70 -21.09 17.51
N TYR A 183 -7.53 -21.74 16.35
CA TYR A 183 -8.14 -23.04 16.07
C TYR A 183 -7.12 -24.16 15.86
N GLY A 184 -5.81 -23.85 15.90
CA GLY A 184 -4.74 -24.84 15.72
C GLY A 184 -4.65 -25.41 14.30
N ILE A 185 -5.27 -24.75 13.31
CA ILE A 185 -5.32 -25.22 11.92
C ILE A 185 -4.16 -24.56 11.16
N ALA A 186 -2.96 -25.13 11.30
CA ALA A 186 -1.75 -24.61 10.68
C ALA A 186 -1.82 -24.57 9.14
N ASP A 187 -2.51 -25.54 8.53
CA ASP A 187 -2.65 -25.69 7.07
C ASP A 187 -3.87 -24.97 6.49
N PHE A 188 -4.51 -24.07 7.26
CA PHE A 188 -5.54 -23.21 6.68
C PHE A 188 -4.91 -22.44 5.51
N LYS A 189 -5.63 -22.26 4.40
CA LYS A 189 -5.14 -21.48 3.26
C LYS A 189 -5.93 -20.20 3.16
N GLY A 190 -5.47 -19.16 3.85
CA GLY A 190 -6.08 -17.83 3.81
C GLY A 190 -6.26 -17.32 2.39
N GLU A 191 -5.29 -17.62 1.53
CA GLU A 191 -5.27 -17.31 0.10
C GLU A 191 -6.48 -17.84 -0.68
N LEU A 192 -7.13 -18.93 -0.23
CA LEU A 192 -8.31 -19.49 -0.90
C LEU A 192 -9.64 -18.95 -0.36
N TYR A 193 -9.62 -18.08 0.66
CA TYR A 193 -10.85 -17.60 1.28
C TYR A 193 -11.65 -16.70 0.33
N LEU A 194 -10.99 -15.68 -0.24
CA LEU A 194 -11.66 -14.73 -1.13
C LEU A 194 -12.11 -15.40 -2.44
N ASP A 195 -11.48 -16.48 -2.88
CA ASP A 195 -11.90 -17.25 -4.07
C ASP A 195 -13.28 -17.91 -3.90
N LYS A 196 -13.75 -18.11 -2.65
CA LYS A 196 -15.09 -18.63 -2.37
C LYS A 196 -16.19 -17.57 -2.52
N ILE A 197 -15.81 -16.29 -2.58
CA ILE A 197 -16.74 -15.16 -2.56
C ILE A 197 -16.64 -14.36 -3.86
N VAL A 198 -15.41 -14.12 -4.34
CA VAL A 198 -15.11 -13.31 -5.51
C VAL A 198 -15.05 -14.20 -6.75
N GLN A 199 -16.03 -14.06 -7.64
CA GLN A 199 -16.12 -14.83 -8.88
C GLN A 199 -15.12 -14.36 -9.93
N LEU A 200 -14.82 -13.05 -9.96
CA LEU A 200 -13.94 -12.43 -10.95
C LEU A 200 -12.93 -11.49 -10.26
N PRO A 201 -11.68 -11.94 -10.03
CA PRO A 201 -10.63 -11.06 -9.55
C PRO A 201 -10.08 -10.19 -10.69
N PHE A 202 -9.92 -8.89 -10.43
CA PHE A 202 -9.29 -7.94 -11.35
C PHE A 202 -8.16 -7.19 -10.64
N HIS A 203 -6.97 -7.18 -11.24
CA HIS A 203 -5.80 -6.47 -10.71
C HIS A 203 -5.62 -5.15 -11.45
N ILE A 204 -5.48 -4.04 -10.71
CA ILE A 204 -5.21 -2.74 -11.31
C ILE A 204 -3.78 -2.76 -11.87
N PRO A 205 -3.58 -2.44 -13.17
CA PRO A 205 -2.25 -2.42 -13.75
C PRO A 205 -1.39 -1.31 -13.12
N PRO A 206 -0.06 -1.47 -13.09
CA PRO A 206 0.85 -0.43 -12.61
C PRO A 206 0.63 0.91 -13.33
N ALA A 207 0.87 2.03 -12.63
CA ALA A 207 0.73 3.38 -13.18
C ALA A 207 1.84 3.78 -14.17
N SER A 208 2.77 2.86 -14.50
CA SER A 208 3.92 3.09 -15.36
C SER A 208 3.50 3.72 -16.70
N GLY A 209 4.07 4.88 -17.03
CA GLY A 209 3.80 5.60 -18.27
C GLY A 209 2.59 6.55 -18.26
N ARG A 210 1.76 6.56 -17.22
CA ARG A 210 0.59 7.46 -17.12
C ARG A 210 0.79 8.67 -16.21
N MET A 211 1.96 8.76 -15.58
CA MET A 211 2.22 9.79 -14.58
C MET A 211 2.25 11.20 -15.17
N GLY A 212 2.74 11.37 -16.40
CA GLY A 212 2.72 12.67 -17.08
C GLY A 212 1.31 13.19 -17.34
N GLU A 213 0.39 12.30 -17.75
CA GLU A 213 -1.03 12.65 -17.89
C GLU A 213 -1.66 13.00 -16.54
N PHE A 214 -1.29 12.25 -15.50
CA PHE A 214 -1.76 12.52 -14.14
C PHE A 214 -1.28 13.89 -13.62
N CYS A 215 -0.02 14.28 -13.87
CA CYS A 215 0.47 15.62 -13.57
C CYS A 215 -0.38 16.69 -14.25
N LYS A 216 -0.70 16.53 -15.54
CA LYS A 216 -1.57 17.46 -16.27
C LYS A 216 -2.96 17.55 -15.68
N LEU A 217 -3.54 16.42 -15.27
CA LEU A 217 -4.84 16.39 -14.59
C LEU A 217 -4.81 17.11 -13.23
N LEU A 218 -3.72 16.96 -12.46
CA LEU A 218 -3.57 17.67 -11.19
C LEU A 218 -3.49 19.19 -11.37
N LEU A 219 -2.90 19.65 -12.48
CA LEU A 219 -2.73 21.07 -12.78
C LEU A 219 -3.92 21.69 -13.53
N ALA A 220 -4.84 20.89 -14.07
CA ALA A 220 -5.92 21.36 -14.93
C ALA A 220 -6.86 22.37 -14.25
N ASP A 221 -7.12 22.18 -12.95
CA ASP A 221 -8.01 23.05 -12.15
C ASP A 221 -7.24 24.15 -11.39
N GLN A 222 -5.92 24.30 -11.65
CA GLN A 222 -5.07 25.27 -10.95
C GLN A 222 -4.97 26.61 -11.71
N PRO A 223 -4.69 27.72 -11.03
CA PRO A 223 -4.42 29.01 -11.68
C PRO A 223 -3.29 28.88 -12.71
N ALA A 224 -3.46 29.49 -13.90
CA ALA A 224 -2.53 29.33 -15.01
C ALA A 224 -1.07 29.70 -14.68
N ALA A 225 -0.85 30.72 -13.85
CA ALA A 225 0.48 31.11 -13.38
C ALA A 225 1.15 29.98 -12.57
N LEU A 226 0.40 29.39 -11.64
CA LEU A 226 0.86 28.29 -10.80
C LEU A 226 1.12 27.01 -11.60
N ALA A 227 0.19 26.67 -12.50
CA ALA A 227 0.32 25.53 -13.39
C ALA A 227 1.55 25.66 -14.30
N GLY A 228 1.82 26.87 -14.82
CA GLY A 228 2.99 27.16 -15.64
C GLY A 228 4.32 26.94 -14.92
N GLU A 229 4.39 27.22 -13.61
CA GLU A 229 5.59 26.96 -12.80
C GLU A 229 5.77 25.48 -12.43
N LEU A 230 4.68 24.71 -12.33
CA LEU A 230 4.74 23.31 -11.90
C LEU A 230 4.84 22.32 -13.07
N ASP A 231 4.23 22.60 -14.21
CA ASP A 231 4.20 21.70 -15.37
C ASP A 231 5.60 21.22 -15.81
N PRO A 232 6.66 22.06 -15.84
CA PRO A 232 7.98 21.61 -16.26
C PRO A 232 8.70 20.69 -15.24
N VAL A 233 8.43 20.84 -13.95
CA VAL A 233 9.14 20.12 -12.87
C VAL A 233 8.38 18.90 -12.36
N LEU A 234 7.05 18.95 -12.38
CA LEU A 234 6.20 17.93 -11.76
C LEU A 234 6.36 16.52 -12.36
N PRO A 235 6.53 16.34 -13.70
CA PRO A 235 6.83 15.02 -14.28
C PRO A 235 8.13 14.40 -13.75
N VAL A 236 9.16 15.22 -13.53
CA VAL A 236 10.45 14.77 -13.01
C VAL A 236 10.32 14.40 -11.53
N VAL A 237 9.64 15.23 -10.73
CA VAL A 237 9.33 14.94 -9.33
C VAL A 237 8.54 13.63 -9.22
N ALA A 238 7.56 13.41 -10.09
CA ALA A 238 6.76 12.20 -10.04
C ALA A 238 7.58 10.93 -10.34
N ARG A 239 8.61 11.02 -11.20
CA ARG A 239 9.58 9.94 -11.39
C ARG A 239 10.46 9.74 -10.15
N ALA A 240 10.95 10.83 -9.56
CA ALA A 240 11.76 10.79 -8.35
C ALA A 240 11.01 10.15 -7.15
N LEU A 241 9.69 10.32 -7.10
CA LEU A 241 8.79 9.70 -6.12
C LEU A 241 8.35 8.26 -6.49
N GLY A 242 9.02 7.61 -7.44
CA GLY A 242 8.76 6.22 -7.84
C GLY A 242 7.45 6.02 -8.60
N GLY A 243 6.88 7.07 -9.20
CA GLY A 243 5.64 6.97 -9.98
C GLY A 243 4.40 6.68 -9.12
N ASN A 244 4.41 7.05 -7.83
CA ASN A 244 3.28 6.87 -6.92
C ASN A 244 2.31 8.08 -6.96
N PRO A 245 1.06 7.92 -7.43
CA PRO A 245 0.11 9.03 -7.52
C PRO A 245 -0.22 9.68 -6.18
N ARG A 246 -0.29 8.89 -5.10
CA ARG A 246 -0.58 9.40 -3.75
C ARG A 246 0.59 10.20 -3.20
N ALA A 247 1.82 9.73 -3.42
CA ALA A 247 3.02 10.46 -3.04
C ALA A 247 3.08 11.81 -3.78
N LEU A 248 2.76 11.81 -5.08
CA LEU A 248 2.71 13.03 -5.88
C LEU A 248 1.64 14.02 -5.39
N ILE A 249 0.41 13.57 -5.14
CA ILE A 249 -0.65 14.43 -4.57
C ILE A 249 -0.20 15.04 -3.25
N ARG A 250 0.36 14.22 -2.34
CA ARG A 250 0.86 14.69 -1.05
C ARG A 250 1.98 15.72 -1.23
N PHE A 251 2.90 15.46 -2.15
CA PHE A 251 3.98 16.37 -2.49
C PHE A 251 3.44 17.73 -2.98
N VAL A 252 2.53 17.72 -3.96
CA VAL A 252 1.90 18.95 -4.49
C VAL A 252 1.16 19.72 -3.40
N ASN A 253 0.33 19.03 -2.61
CA ASN A 253 -0.40 19.68 -1.51
C ASN A 253 0.54 20.35 -0.50
N ASN A 254 1.66 19.70 -0.18
CA ASN A 254 2.63 20.25 0.75
C ASN A 254 3.30 21.52 0.19
N ILE A 255 3.74 21.52 -1.07
CA ILE A 255 4.36 22.72 -1.66
C ILE A 255 3.34 23.86 -1.86
N LEU A 256 2.05 23.55 -2.06
CA LEU A 256 0.99 24.56 -2.12
C LEU A 256 0.80 25.22 -0.76
N ILE A 257 0.82 24.44 0.32
CA ILE A 257 0.74 24.95 1.69
C ILE A 257 1.97 25.81 2.01
N ASP A 258 3.18 25.32 1.72
CA ASP A 258 4.41 26.09 1.94
C ASP A 258 4.39 27.40 1.16
N TYR A 259 4.01 27.33 -0.11
CA TYR A 259 3.88 28.50 -0.96
C TYR A 259 2.90 29.49 -0.36
N ALA A 260 1.67 29.07 -0.02
CA ALA A 260 0.67 29.94 0.57
C ALA A 260 1.14 30.59 1.89
N ILE A 261 1.75 29.82 2.79
CA ILE A 261 2.30 30.34 4.05
C ILE A 261 3.42 31.35 3.77
N SER A 262 4.31 31.05 2.82
CA SER A 262 5.44 31.95 2.49
C SER A 262 5.01 33.30 1.96
N GLN A 263 3.82 33.40 1.32
CA GLN A 263 3.28 34.67 0.83
C GLN A 263 2.71 35.55 1.95
N GLU A 264 2.38 34.97 3.11
CA GLU A 264 1.77 35.67 4.25
C GLU A 264 2.81 36.06 5.33
N LEU A 265 4.03 35.55 5.25
CA LEU A 265 5.10 35.87 6.19
C LEU A 265 5.93 37.05 5.69
N ASP A 266 5.94 38.17 6.44
CA ASP A 266 6.64 39.42 6.09
C ASP A 266 8.10 39.20 5.67
N ASP A 267 8.83 38.33 6.39
CA ASP A 267 10.23 37.99 6.13
C ASP A 267 10.51 37.48 4.70
N PHE A 268 9.50 36.90 4.06
CA PHE A 268 9.58 36.31 2.71
C PHE A 268 8.77 37.10 1.69
N ALA A 269 7.59 37.62 2.08
CA ALA A 269 6.70 38.38 1.22
C ALA A 269 7.32 39.71 0.75
N GLU A 270 7.94 40.47 1.66
CA GLU A 270 8.58 41.75 1.33
C GLU A 270 9.80 41.60 0.40
N ARG A 271 10.38 40.39 0.34
CA ARG A 271 11.52 40.06 -0.54
C ARG A 271 11.11 39.61 -1.94
N GLY A 272 9.83 39.76 -2.28
CA GLY A 272 9.27 39.35 -3.58
C GLY A 272 8.68 37.93 -3.61
N GLY A 273 8.58 37.27 -2.44
CA GLY A 273 8.03 35.93 -2.29
C GLY A 273 8.96 34.82 -2.80
N ILE A 274 8.71 33.59 -2.33
CA ILE A 274 9.39 32.40 -2.85
C ILE A 274 8.51 31.77 -3.92
N PRO A 275 8.96 31.63 -5.17
CA PRO A 275 8.15 31.00 -6.21
C PRO A 275 7.91 29.52 -5.94
N ILE A 276 6.75 28.99 -6.33
CA ILE A 276 6.39 27.61 -6.00
C ILE A 276 7.33 26.57 -6.62
N ARG A 277 7.91 26.87 -7.79
CA ARG A 277 8.92 26.02 -8.42
C ARG A 277 10.16 25.81 -7.55
N PHE A 278 10.53 26.80 -6.73
CA PHE A 278 11.62 26.65 -5.76
C PHE A 278 11.24 25.68 -4.65
N PHE A 279 10.01 25.71 -4.13
CA PHE A 279 9.53 24.70 -3.17
C PHE A 279 9.52 23.30 -3.79
N ALA A 280 9.12 23.16 -5.06
CA ALA A 280 9.14 21.88 -5.76
C ALA A 280 10.57 21.31 -5.87
N VAL A 281 11.56 22.09 -6.28
CA VAL A 281 12.95 21.60 -6.36
C VAL A 281 13.52 21.32 -4.96
N THR A 282 13.33 22.25 -4.02
CA THR A 282 13.88 22.17 -2.66
C THR A 282 13.37 20.92 -1.94
N ARG A 283 12.04 20.73 -1.88
CA ARG A 283 11.46 19.53 -1.23
C ARG A 283 11.81 18.24 -1.95
N CYS A 284 11.92 18.26 -3.28
CA CYS A 284 12.28 17.04 -4.02
C CYS A 284 13.71 16.61 -3.70
N LEU A 285 14.66 17.56 -3.67
CA LEU A 285 16.05 17.32 -3.28
C LEU A 285 16.16 16.86 -1.83
N GLU A 286 15.58 17.62 -0.91
CA GLU A 286 15.57 17.31 0.53
C GLU A 286 15.05 15.88 0.79
N HIS A 287 13.95 15.52 0.14
CA HIS A 287 13.30 14.24 0.38
C HIS A 287 14.04 13.05 -0.25
N ARG A 288 14.47 13.20 -1.50
CA ARG A 288 14.97 12.07 -2.31
C ARG A 288 16.50 11.94 -2.29
N TRP A 289 17.21 13.05 -2.10
CA TRP A 289 18.67 13.13 -2.10
C TRP A 289 19.18 14.06 -0.98
N PRO A 290 18.97 13.72 0.30
CA PRO A 290 19.31 14.60 1.43
C PRO A 290 20.79 14.99 1.47
N GLU A 291 21.72 14.07 1.15
CA GLU A 291 23.15 14.39 1.12
C GLU A 291 23.52 15.39 0.01
N ILE A 292 22.85 15.30 -1.15
CA ILE A 292 23.03 16.25 -2.26
C ILE A 292 22.41 17.59 -1.92
N PHE A 293 21.24 17.58 -1.29
CA PHE A 293 20.58 18.77 -0.77
C PHE A 293 21.48 19.52 0.21
N ASP A 294 22.00 18.85 1.24
CA ASP A 294 22.90 19.45 2.22
C ASP A 294 24.17 20.00 1.57
N THR A 295 24.74 19.25 0.62
CA THR A 295 25.95 19.66 -0.10
C THR A 295 25.73 20.93 -0.93
N LEU A 296 24.61 21.01 -1.67
CA LEU A 296 24.32 22.13 -2.56
C LEU A 296 23.82 23.37 -1.81
N THR A 297 23.26 23.20 -0.62
CA THR A 297 22.82 24.31 0.23
C THR A 297 23.94 24.89 1.09
N THR A 298 24.97 24.10 1.40
CA THR A 298 26.14 24.56 2.16
C THR A 298 27.28 25.09 1.29
N ASN A 299 27.27 24.80 -0.03
CA ASN A 299 28.32 25.22 -0.96
C ASN A 299 27.74 25.90 -2.20
N ASP A 300 27.56 27.23 -2.13
CA ASP A 300 27.01 28.04 -3.23
C ASP A 300 27.89 28.03 -4.48
N GLN A 301 29.22 27.94 -4.33
CA GLN A 301 30.15 27.88 -5.47
C GLN A 301 29.95 26.59 -6.26
N LEU A 302 29.79 25.46 -5.55
CA LEU A 302 29.50 24.18 -6.15
C LEU A 302 28.12 24.18 -6.82
N ALA A 303 27.09 24.69 -6.14
CA ALA A 303 25.74 24.81 -6.71
C ALA A 303 25.75 25.61 -8.02
N ALA A 304 26.50 26.72 -8.09
CA ALA A 304 26.64 27.52 -9.31
C ALA A 304 27.47 26.84 -10.42
N ALA A 305 28.31 25.86 -10.07
CA ALA A 305 29.15 25.12 -11.03
C ALA A 305 28.39 23.96 -11.69
N VAL A 306 27.55 23.25 -10.95
CA VAL A 306 26.82 22.05 -11.41
C VAL A 306 26.05 22.24 -12.74
N PRO A 307 25.36 23.36 -13.01
CA PRO A 307 24.67 23.58 -14.28
C PRO A 307 25.57 23.56 -15.53
N ARG A 308 26.88 23.78 -15.35
CA ARG A 308 27.88 23.79 -16.42
C ARG A 308 28.46 22.41 -16.69
N TRP A 309 28.23 21.46 -15.79
CA TRP A 309 28.71 20.10 -15.93
C TRP A 309 27.83 19.34 -16.92
N THR A 310 28.45 18.42 -17.67
CA THR A 310 27.79 17.59 -18.67
C THR A 310 27.95 16.11 -18.30
N PRO A 311 27.12 15.20 -18.85
CA PRO A 311 27.28 13.77 -18.64
C PRO A 311 28.71 13.26 -18.87
N ASP A 312 29.42 13.84 -19.83
CA ASP A 312 30.80 13.47 -20.17
C ASP A 312 31.84 14.02 -19.17
N SER A 313 31.52 15.10 -18.46
CA SER A 313 32.43 15.72 -17.47
C SER A 313 32.17 15.29 -16.04
N TYR A 314 31.08 14.56 -15.76
CA TYR A 314 30.81 14.06 -14.42
C TYR A 314 31.88 13.08 -13.90
N PRO A 315 32.47 12.16 -14.71
CA PRO A 315 33.54 11.28 -14.24
C PRO A 315 34.73 12.06 -13.69
N ASP A 316 35.19 13.08 -14.42
CA ASP A 316 36.31 13.93 -14.00
C ASP A 316 36.02 14.67 -12.68
N HIS A 317 34.78 15.12 -12.48
CA HIS A 317 34.36 15.77 -11.24
C HIS A 317 34.12 14.77 -10.09
N ALA A 318 33.89 13.50 -10.41
CA ALA A 318 33.73 12.41 -9.45
C ALA A 318 35.08 11.85 -8.95
N GLU A 319 36.20 12.25 -9.57
CA GLU A 319 37.53 11.84 -9.12
C GLU A 319 37.87 12.45 -7.75
N GLY A 320 38.24 11.59 -6.79
CA GLY A 320 38.70 11.99 -5.45
C GLY A 320 37.62 11.93 -4.37
N THR A 321 37.82 12.70 -3.29
CA THR A 321 36.90 12.76 -2.14
C THR A 321 36.50 14.21 -1.87
N GLY A 322 35.21 14.46 -1.66
CA GLY A 322 34.70 15.78 -1.29
C GLY A 322 33.33 16.11 -1.91
N PRO A 323 32.78 17.30 -1.59
CA PRO A 323 31.42 17.70 -1.96
C PRO A 323 31.14 17.65 -3.47
N ALA A 324 32.10 18.08 -4.29
CA ALA A 324 31.97 18.04 -5.75
C ALA A 324 31.93 16.60 -6.28
N ALA A 325 32.77 15.71 -5.74
CA ALA A 325 32.82 14.31 -6.11
C ALA A 325 31.52 13.58 -5.72
N THR A 326 30.97 13.85 -4.53
CA THR A 326 29.68 13.32 -4.08
C THR A 326 28.55 13.69 -5.04
N VAL A 327 28.44 14.98 -5.41
CA VAL A 327 27.40 15.46 -6.34
C VAL A 327 27.59 14.87 -7.74
N ALA A 328 28.82 14.83 -8.25
CA ALA A 328 29.11 14.28 -9.57
C ALA A 328 28.85 12.77 -9.67
N ALA A 329 29.22 12.00 -8.64
CA ALA A 329 28.96 10.56 -8.58
C ALA A 329 27.45 10.24 -8.51
N GLN A 330 26.68 11.04 -7.77
CA GLN A 330 25.22 10.87 -7.74
C GLN A 330 24.57 11.29 -9.06
N LEU A 331 25.06 12.35 -9.73
CA LEU A 331 24.60 12.72 -11.06
C LEU A 331 24.92 11.64 -12.11
N LEU A 332 26.05 10.93 -12.01
CA LEU A 332 26.37 9.82 -12.91
C LEU A 332 25.37 8.67 -12.78
N SER A 333 25.05 8.29 -11.54
CA SER A 333 24.26 7.09 -11.24
C SER A 333 22.75 7.32 -11.28
N ASP A 334 22.28 8.56 -11.10
CA ASP A 334 20.85 8.85 -10.91
C ASP A 334 20.27 9.71 -12.06
N PRO A 335 19.51 9.11 -12.99
CA PRO A 335 18.91 9.84 -14.12
C PRO A 335 17.82 10.82 -13.68
N GLU A 336 17.08 10.55 -12.60
CA GLU A 336 16.07 11.47 -12.08
C GLU A 336 16.69 12.74 -11.50
N LEU A 337 17.81 12.61 -10.76
CA LEU A 337 18.54 13.78 -10.27
C LEU A 337 19.07 14.64 -11.42
N ARG A 338 19.61 14.00 -12.47
CA ARG A 338 20.07 14.72 -13.68
C ARG A 338 18.94 15.46 -14.37
N LEU A 339 17.77 14.86 -14.48
CA LEU A 339 16.60 15.51 -15.07
C LEU A 339 16.12 16.67 -14.20
N LEU A 340 16.15 16.53 -12.88
CA LEU A 340 15.71 17.57 -11.96
C LEU A 340 16.64 18.79 -12.03
N LEU A 341 17.94 18.59 -11.79
CA LEU A 341 18.94 19.64 -11.76
C LEU A 341 19.29 20.18 -13.15
N GLY A 342 19.16 19.36 -14.19
CA GLY A 342 19.39 19.74 -15.58
C GLY A 342 18.21 20.49 -16.22
N GLY A 343 17.00 20.38 -15.66
CA GLY A 343 15.81 21.09 -16.11
C GLY A 343 15.85 22.59 -15.80
N GLU A 344 14.95 23.36 -16.41
CA GLU A 344 14.87 24.83 -16.25
C GLU A 344 14.84 25.27 -14.79
N HIS A 345 13.88 24.76 -14.01
CA HIS A 345 13.70 25.14 -12.61
C HIS A 345 14.81 24.62 -11.69
N GLY A 346 15.43 23.46 -12.01
CA GLY A 346 16.59 22.97 -11.27
C GLY A 346 17.83 23.83 -11.48
N ARG A 347 18.08 24.25 -12.73
CA ARG A 347 19.17 25.18 -13.05
C ARG A 347 18.95 26.52 -12.37
N GLU A 348 17.74 27.06 -12.42
CA GLU A 348 17.39 28.29 -11.73
C GLU A 348 17.68 28.19 -10.23
N TRP A 349 17.21 27.11 -9.59
CA TRP A 349 17.48 26.83 -8.17
C TRP A 349 18.97 26.72 -7.84
N LEU A 350 19.78 26.15 -8.75
CA LEU A 350 21.24 26.05 -8.61
C LEU A 350 21.94 27.41 -8.77
N THR A 351 21.43 28.29 -9.64
CA THR A 351 22.07 29.57 -9.96
C THR A 351 21.59 30.76 -9.13
N ASP A 352 20.43 30.66 -8.49
CA ASP A 352 19.88 31.71 -7.62
C ASP A 352 20.07 31.35 -6.13
N PRO A 353 21.16 31.82 -5.49
CA PRO A 353 21.41 31.54 -4.08
C PRO A 353 20.41 32.24 -3.16
N VAL A 354 19.80 33.37 -3.56
CA VAL A 354 18.88 34.11 -2.70
C VAL A 354 17.57 33.36 -2.55
N LEU A 355 16.94 32.98 -3.66
CA LEU A 355 15.71 32.22 -3.64
C LEU A 355 15.90 30.79 -3.14
N ARG A 356 17.05 30.16 -3.44
CA ARG A 356 17.41 28.86 -2.86
C ARG A 356 17.50 28.93 -1.34
N GLN A 357 18.25 29.86 -0.78
CA GLN A 357 18.39 29.97 0.66
C GLN A 357 17.08 30.39 1.32
N ALA A 358 16.24 31.19 0.65
CA ALA A 358 14.91 31.52 1.13
C ALA A 358 14.00 30.29 1.21
N SER A 359 13.94 29.45 0.18
CA SER A 359 13.12 28.22 0.20
C SER A 359 13.64 27.20 1.21
N VAL A 360 14.96 27.05 1.34
CA VAL A 360 15.60 26.19 2.34
C VAL A 360 15.33 26.68 3.76
N SER A 361 15.57 27.96 4.01
CA SER A 361 15.34 28.58 5.33
C SER A 361 13.87 28.49 5.74
N PHE A 362 12.94 28.72 4.81
CA PHE A 362 11.51 28.55 5.07
C PHE A 362 11.19 27.12 5.53
N LEU A 363 11.63 26.10 4.79
CA LEU A 363 11.36 24.70 5.14
C LEU A 363 11.98 24.33 6.50
N LEU A 364 13.23 24.71 6.74
CA LEU A 364 13.92 24.44 8.01
C LEU A 364 13.29 25.19 9.20
N THR A 365 12.74 26.39 8.98
CA THR A 365 12.07 27.19 10.02
C THR A 365 10.67 26.63 10.35
N GLN A 366 9.96 26.09 9.35
CA GLN A 366 8.66 25.43 9.53
C GLN A 366 8.78 23.99 10.05
N GLN A 367 9.96 23.36 9.97
CA GLN A 367 10.25 21.98 10.40
C GLN A 367 10.36 21.76 11.93
N ARG A 368 9.58 22.48 12.73
CA ARG A 368 8.98 21.91 13.95
C ARG A 368 7.67 21.16 13.68
N LEU A 369 7.31 20.97 12.42
CA LEU A 369 6.33 19.99 11.98
C LEU A 369 7.08 18.77 11.43
N SER A 370 6.75 17.60 12.01
CA SER A 370 7.45 16.33 11.88
C SER A 370 8.03 16.06 10.47
N PRO A 371 9.25 15.48 10.36
CA PRO A 371 9.71 14.94 9.09
C PRO A 371 8.61 14.05 8.52
N LEU A 372 8.28 14.26 7.24
CA LEU A 372 7.32 13.41 6.55
C LEU A 372 7.81 11.98 6.68
N ASP A 373 7.13 11.25 7.55
CA ASP A 373 7.47 9.89 7.82
C ASP A 373 7.21 9.06 6.56
N VAL A 374 8.30 8.66 5.90
CA VAL A 374 8.30 7.63 4.85
C VAL A 374 8.55 6.25 5.43
N SER A 375 8.70 6.11 6.75
CA SER A 375 8.88 4.81 7.39
C SER A 375 7.67 3.89 7.24
N GLU A 376 6.54 4.36 6.72
CA GLU A 376 5.44 3.47 6.32
C GLU A 376 5.66 2.67 5.04
N VAL A 377 6.75 2.84 4.26
CA VAL A 377 7.11 1.86 3.23
C VAL A 377 8.63 1.74 3.01
N SER A 378 9.41 1.40 4.05
CA SER A 378 10.60 0.57 3.79
C SER A 378 10.14 -0.88 3.75
N VAL A 379 10.42 -1.61 2.66
CA VAL A 379 10.20 -3.06 2.65
C VAL A 379 11.22 -3.65 3.63
N ARG A 380 10.83 -3.78 4.90
CA ARG A 380 11.65 -4.50 5.88
C ARG A 380 11.67 -5.97 5.49
N TYR A 381 12.84 -6.50 5.21
CA TYR A 381 13.00 -7.93 4.97
C TYR A 381 13.17 -8.65 6.31
N ASP A 382 12.56 -9.82 6.44
CA ASP A 382 12.74 -10.68 7.60
C ASP A 382 14.15 -11.25 7.63
N ALA A 383 14.73 -11.52 6.46
CA ALA A 383 16.14 -11.83 6.34
C ALA A 383 16.72 -11.45 4.97
N PHE A 384 18.02 -11.18 4.96
CA PHE A 384 18.85 -11.08 3.76
C PHE A 384 19.64 -12.38 3.60
N VAL A 385 19.66 -12.97 2.40
CA VAL A 385 20.40 -14.21 2.11
C VAL A 385 21.69 -13.87 1.36
N SER A 386 22.80 -14.13 2.03
CA SER A 386 24.14 -14.10 1.43
C SER A 386 24.52 -15.49 0.95
N TYR A 387 24.93 -15.60 -0.31
CA TYR A 387 25.37 -16.86 -0.90
C TYR A 387 26.26 -16.64 -2.12
N GLN A 388 27.03 -17.66 -2.51
CA GLN A 388 27.77 -17.69 -3.78
C GLN A 388 26.93 -18.27 -4.91
N ALA A 389 27.09 -17.76 -6.13
CA ALA A 389 26.28 -18.14 -7.30
C ALA A 389 26.19 -19.66 -7.54
N ASP A 390 27.26 -20.42 -7.27
CA ASP A 390 27.28 -21.89 -7.41
C ASP A 390 26.24 -22.59 -6.53
N ASN A 391 25.89 -21.98 -5.40
CA ASN A 391 24.93 -22.51 -4.42
C ASN A 391 23.47 -22.10 -4.69
N ARG A 392 23.21 -21.42 -5.82
CA ARG A 392 21.91 -20.83 -6.14
C ARG A 392 20.75 -21.81 -6.05
N ARG A 393 20.96 -23.04 -6.51
CA ARG A 393 19.90 -24.07 -6.54
C ARG A 393 19.36 -24.35 -5.13
N ASP A 394 20.26 -24.56 -4.18
CA ASP A 394 19.90 -24.87 -2.78
C ASP A 394 19.34 -23.64 -2.07
N VAL A 395 19.90 -22.47 -2.38
CA VAL A 395 19.41 -21.19 -1.84
C VAL A 395 17.99 -20.87 -2.30
N ILE A 396 17.64 -21.12 -3.56
CA ILE A 396 16.27 -20.96 -4.04
C ILE A 396 15.31 -21.87 -3.26
N GLN A 397 15.70 -23.11 -2.93
CA GLN A 397 14.86 -23.99 -2.13
C GLN A 397 14.62 -23.45 -0.71
N ILE A 398 15.67 -22.89 -0.09
CA ILE A 398 15.56 -22.22 1.22
C ILE A 398 14.66 -21.00 1.12
N VAL A 399 14.90 -20.12 0.15
CA VAL A 399 14.12 -18.89 -0.05
C VAL A 399 12.67 -19.22 -0.35
N ASP A 400 12.38 -20.19 -1.21
CA ASP A 400 11.02 -20.63 -1.50
C ASP A 400 10.33 -21.15 -0.25
N GLY A 401 11.03 -21.95 0.55
CA GLY A 401 10.52 -22.47 1.82
C GLY A 401 10.20 -21.36 2.84
N LEU A 402 11.09 -20.39 2.99
CA LEU A 402 10.90 -19.22 3.85
C LEU A 402 9.78 -18.29 3.34
N SER A 403 9.70 -18.11 2.02
CA SER A 403 8.67 -17.29 1.37
C SER A 403 7.29 -17.92 1.50
N ARG A 404 7.19 -19.26 1.38
CA ARG A 404 5.96 -20.03 1.66
C ARG A 404 5.51 -19.88 3.11
N ALA A 405 6.44 -19.69 4.04
CA ALA A 405 6.15 -19.39 5.44
C ALA A 405 5.79 -17.91 5.69
N GLY A 406 5.67 -17.09 4.62
CA GLY A 406 5.25 -15.70 4.68
C GLY A 406 6.36 -14.70 5.06
N LEU A 407 7.62 -15.14 5.10
CA LEU A 407 8.75 -14.27 5.39
C LEU A 407 9.22 -13.54 4.13
N ARG A 408 9.50 -12.24 4.25
CA ARG A 408 10.06 -11.42 3.18
C ARG A 408 11.56 -11.59 3.15
N ILE A 409 12.05 -12.33 2.16
CA ILE A 409 13.48 -12.63 2.03
C ILE A 409 14.09 -11.83 0.89
N PHE A 410 15.14 -11.07 1.19
CA PHE A 410 15.95 -10.44 0.14
C PHE A 410 17.04 -11.41 -0.30
N PHE A 411 17.14 -11.61 -1.62
CA PHE A 411 18.24 -12.34 -2.26
C PHE A 411 18.41 -11.81 -3.70
N ASP A 412 19.51 -12.18 -4.33
CA ASP A 412 20.08 -11.59 -5.56
C ASP A 412 19.17 -11.50 -6.81
N GLN A 413 18.00 -12.17 -6.84
CA GLN A 413 17.03 -12.02 -7.94
C GLN A 413 16.27 -10.68 -7.92
N HIS A 414 16.43 -9.88 -6.87
CA HIS A 414 15.84 -8.54 -6.80
C HIS A 414 16.73 -7.46 -7.42
N LEU A 415 17.96 -7.80 -7.81
CA LEU A 415 18.87 -6.88 -8.48
C LEU A 415 18.60 -6.83 -9.98
N GLN A 416 18.32 -5.64 -10.49
CA GLN A 416 18.22 -5.41 -11.93
C GLN A 416 19.61 -5.31 -12.56
N PRO A 417 19.83 -5.82 -13.78
CA PRO A 417 21.08 -5.60 -14.50
C PRO A 417 21.40 -4.09 -14.59
N GLY A 418 22.53 -3.67 -14.01
CA GLY A 418 22.97 -2.28 -13.97
C GLY A 418 22.79 -1.55 -12.63
N GLU A 419 22.19 -2.19 -11.62
CA GLU A 419 22.18 -1.65 -10.24
C GLU A 419 23.56 -1.75 -9.58
N ASP A 420 23.91 -0.76 -8.76
CA ASP A 420 25.08 -0.78 -7.91
C ASP A 420 24.93 -1.89 -6.86
N TRP A 421 25.62 -2.99 -7.11
CA TRP A 421 25.61 -4.20 -6.30
C TRP A 421 26.00 -3.92 -4.85
N GLU A 422 27.05 -3.15 -4.62
CA GLU A 422 27.60 -2.91 -3.28
C GLU A 422 26.65 -2.05 -2.44
N ARG A 423 26.11 -0.97 -3.03
CA ARG A 423 25.12 -0.11 -2.38
C ARG A 423 23.80 -0.83 -2.11
N THR A 424 23.34 -1.64 -3.06
CA THR A 424 22.08 -2.39 -2.95
C THR A 424 22.17 -3.47 -1.88
N LEU A 425 23.30 -4.18 -1.80
CA LEU A 425 23.56 -5.14 -0.74
C LEU A 425 23.65 -4.47 0.64
N ALA A 426 24.35 -3.35 0.76
CA ALA A 426 24.43 -2.61 2.02
C ALA A 426 23.04 -2.14 2.49
N THR A 427 22.22 -1.63 1.56
CA THR A 427 20.84 -1.18 1.83
C THR A 427 19.91 -2.36 2.19
N ALA A 428 20.03 -3.49 1.48
CA ALA A 428 19.28 -4.71 1.77
C ALA A 428 19.64 -5.29 3.14
N LEU A 429 20.93 -5.26 3.50
CA LEU A 429 21.39 -5.67 4.83
C LEU A 429 20.85 -4.74 5.92
N GLN A 430 20.87 -3.41 5.70
CA GLN A 430 20.32 -2.44 6.65
C GLN A 430 18.81 -2.59 6.86
N SER A 431 18.07 -2.95 5.80
CA SER A 431 16.63 -3.15 5.82
C SER A 431 16.20 -4.57 6.24
N SER A 432 17.15 -5.44 6.62
CA SER A 432 16.89 -6.83 7.03
C SER A 432 17.07 -7.05 8.53
N ASN A 433 16.16 -7.84 9.13
CA ASN A 433 16.21 -8.18 10.56
C ASN A 433 17.25 -9.25 10.90
N ALA A 434 17.64 -10.06 9.92
CA ALA A 434 18.61 -11.14 10.04
C ALA A 434 19.42 -11.32 8.75
N LEU A 435 20.60 -11.92 8.89
CA LEU A 435 21.45 -12.36 7.79
C LEU A 435 21.50 -13.89 7.78
N LEU A 436 21.02 -14.51 6.70
CA LEU A 436 21.23 -15.92 6.41
C LEU A 436 22.51 -16.05 5.59
N PHE A 437 23.53 -16.67 6.17
CA PHE A 437 24.84 -16.78 5.54
C PHE A 437 25.05 -18.21 5.04
N CYS A 438 24.86 -18.43 3.74
CA CYS A 438 24.92 -19.73 3.10
C CYS A 438 26.35 -20.11 2.71
N ILE A 439 26.85 -21.20 3.28
CA ILE A 439 28.20 -21.71 3.13
C ILE A 439 28.13 -22.99 2.28
N GLY A 440 28.72 -22.97 1.10
CA GLY A 440 28.90 -24.13 0.23
C GLY A 440 30.38 -24.44 -0.01
N PRO A 441 30.71 -25.32 -0.97
CA PRO A 441 32.08 -25.84 -1.18
C PRO A 441 33.11 -24.75 -1.50
N ASN A 442 32.69 -23.68 -2.18
CA ASN A 442 33.59 -22.63 -2.67
C ASN A 442 33.55 -21.33 -1.84
N THR A 443 32.78 -21.28 -0.75
CA THR A 443 32.47 -20.03 -0.02
C THR A 443 33.70 -19.28 0.49
N PHE A 444 34.75 -19.98 0.91
CA PHE A 444 35.95 -19.38 1.50
C PHE A 444 37.24 -19.62 0.71
N VAL A 445 37.13 -19.98 -0.58
CA VAL A 445 38.29 -20.30 -1.43
C VAL A 445 39.07 -19.02 -1.82
N SER A 446 38.42 -17.86 -1.90
CA SER A 446 39.08 -16.58 -2.21
C SER A 446 39.27 -15.72 -0.95
N ARG A 447 40.52 -15.32 -0.66
CA ARG A 447 40.84 -14.46 0.49
C ARG A 447 40.27 -13.04 0.40
N GLY A 448 39.95 -12.56 -0.81
CA GLY A 448 39.38 -11.23 -1.05
C GLY A 448 37.93 -11.11 -0.56
N GLN A 449 37.07 -12.10 -0.85
CA GLN A 449 35.68 -12.11 -0.38
C GLN A 449 35.59 -12.17 1.16
N THR A 450 36.48 -12.90 1.83
CA THR A 450 36.47 -13.01 3.30
C THR A 450 36.69 -11.66 3.98
N ALA A 451 37.57 -10.81 3.43
CA ALA A 451 37.85 -9.47 3.97
C ALA A 451 36.68 -8.49 3.77
N GLU A 452 35.97 -8.58 2.64
CA GLU A 452 34.76 -7.79 2.36
C GLU A 452 33.62 -8.12 3.33
N TRP A 453 33.40 -9.41 3.61
CA TRP A 453 32.40 -9.85 4.59
C TRP A 453 32.77 -9.44 6.02
N GLU A 454 34.04 -9.53 6.41
CA GLU A 454 34.51 -9.05 7.72
C GLU A 454 34.30 -7.55 7.89
N ALA A 455 34.55 -6.75 6.85
CA ALA A 455 34.30 -5.30 6.86
C ALA A 455 32.80 -4.99 6.96
N MET A 456 31.95 -5.67 6.19
CA MET A 456 30.50 -5.46 6.18
C MET A 456 29.84 -5.88 7.50
N LEU A 457 30.30 -6.99 8.10
CA LEU A 457 29.82 -7.48 9.39
C LEU A 457 30.37 -6.67 10.57
N GLY A 458 31.58 -6.12 10.45
CA GLY A 458 32.17 -5.21 11.43
C GLY A 458 31.34 -3.94 11.65
N GLN A 459 30.63 -3.46 10.61
CA GLN A 459 29.73 -2.31 10.69
C GLN A 459 28.40 -2.61 11.41
N ARG A 460 28.03 -3.90 11.61
CA ARG A 460 26.83 -4.35 12.33
C ARG A 460 27.17 -5.49 13.30
N ALA A 461 27.89 -5.17 14.37
CA ALA A 461 28.20 -6.11 15.45
C ALA A 461 26.95 -6.71 16.13
N ASP A 462 25.79 -6.08 15.94
CA ASP A 462 24.47 -6.46 16.46
C ASP A 462 23.62 -7.33 15.50
N ALA A 463 24.09 -7.55 14.25
CA ALA A 463 23.35 -8.32 13.26
C ALA A 463 23.12 -9.77 13.71
N PHE A 464 21.89 -10.25 13.51
CA PHE A 464 21.56 -11.66 13.77
C PHE A 464 21.95 -12.51 12.58
N ILE A 465 23.07 -13.20 12.71
CA ILE A 465 23.64 -14.02 11.64
C ILE A 465 23.30 -15.48 11.91
N ILE A 466 22.70 -16.14 10.93
CA ILE A 466 22.43 -17.59 10.92
C ILE A 466 23.31 -18.22 9.83
N PRO A 467 24.43 -18.88 10.20
CA PRO A 467 25.21 -19.68 9.27
C PRO A 467 24.44 -20.93 8.84
N ILE A 468 24.41 -21.19 7.53
CA ILE A 468 23.74 -22.35 6.93
C ILE A 468 24.77 -23.12 6.11
N LEU A 469 25.05 -24.37 6.49
CA LEU A 469 25.90 -25.26 5.69
C LEU A 469 25.08 -25.92 4.59
N LEU A 470 25.47 -25.71 3.34
CA LEU A 470 24.85 -26.28 2.15
C LEU A 470 25.59 -27.57 1.71
N PRO A 471 25.03 -28.35 0.77
CA PRO A 471 25.68 -29.54 0.24
C PRO A 471 27.11 -29.28 -0.23
N GLY A 472 28.05 -30.07 0.29
CA GLY A 472 29.48 -29.94 -0.03
C GLY A 472 30.24 -28.84 0.72
N ALA A 473 29.66 -28.18 1.73
CA ALA A 473 30.36 -27.18 2.54
C ALA A 473 31.59 -27.75 3.27
N ASP A 474 32.73 -27.07 3.14
CA ASP A 474 33.95 -27.34 3.90
C ASP A 474 33.96 -26.55 5.22
N THR A 475 33.83 -27.26 6.33
CA THR A 475 33.77 -26.67 7.68
C THR A 475 35.13 -26.18 8.19
N ASP A 476 36.22 -26.73 7.67
CA ASP A 476 37.58 -26.40 8.11
C ASP A 476 38.03 -25.04 7.55
N ALA A 477 37.53 -24.68 6.38
CA ALA A 477 37.75 -23.38 5.72
C ALA A 477 36.94 -22.21 6.33
N VAL A 478 35.99 -22.47 7.23
CA VAL A 478 35.12 -21.43 7.81
C VAL A 478 35.86 -20.56 8.83
N PRO A 479 35.84 -19.21 8.70
CA PRO A 479 36.47 -18.29 9.63
C PRO A 479 35.97 -18.40 11.08
N GLU A 480 36.83 -18.05 12.02
CA GLU A 480 36.56 -18.21 13.46
C GLU A 480 35.31 -17.44 13.93
N PHE A 481 35.06 -16.25 13.38
CA PHE A 481 33.89 -15.46 13.77
C PHE A 481 32.57 -16.17 13.41
N ILE A 482 32.49 -16.89 12.29
CA ILE A 482 31.30 -17.70 11.95
C ILE A 482 31.27 -18.99 12.77
N ARG A 483 32.43 -19.61 13.03
CA ARG A 483 32.55 -20.85 13.81
C ARG A 483 32.04 -20.75 15.25
N ARG A 484 32.06 -19.56 15.84
CA ARG A 484 31.54 -19.31 17.20
C ARG A 484 30.01 -19.17 17.29
N ARG A 485 29.28 -19.27 16.18
CA ARG A 485 27.80 -19.17 16.12
C ARG A 485 27.18 -20.57 15.97
N GLN A 486 25.89 -20.71 16.32
CA GLN A 486 25.15 -21.95 16.07
C GLN A 486 24.86 -22.10 14.58
N TRP A 487 25.11 -23.27 14.01
CA TRP A 487 24.96 -23.52 12.57
C TRP A 487 23.68 -24.32 12.30
N LEU A 488 23.07 -24.08 11.15
CA LEU A 488 22.10 -24.99 10.56
C LEU A 488 22.82 -25.88 9.54
N ASP A 489 22.78 -27.19 9.75
CA ASP A 489 23.44 -28.16 8.86
C ASP A 489 22.46 -28.72 7.83
N GLN A 490 22.68 -28.42 6.55
CA GLN A 490 21.92 -28.93 5.40
C GLN A 490 22.88 -29.57 4.38
N ARG A 491 24.02 -30.10 4.82
CA ARG A 491 25.04 -30.72 3.94
C ARG A 491 24.53 -31.94 3.18
N ASP A 492 23.51 -32.62 3.71
CA ASP A 492 22.88 -33.78 3.07
C ASP A 492 21.73 -33.39 2.10
N GLY A 493 21.54 -32.08 1.87
CA GLY A 493 20.47 -31.52 1.04
C GLY A 493 19.55 -30.60 1.84
N VAL A 494 18.93 -29.63 1.18
CA VAL A 494 17.96 -28.73 1.82
C VAL A 494 16.68 -29.49 2.15
N THR A 495 16.45 -29.71 3.44
CA THR A 495 15.26 -30.39 3.96
C THR A 495 14.18 -29.42 4.42
N ASP A 496 12.91 -29.82 4.31
CA ASP A 496 11.76 -29.07 4.84
C ASP A 496 11.88 -28.84 6.36
N GLU A 497 12.48 -29.78 7.10
CA GLU A 497 12.68 -29.66 8.54
C GLU A 497 13.68 -28.56 8.90
N GLY A 498 14.81 -28.47 8.21
CA GLY A 498 15.77 -27.40 8.44
C GLY A 498 15.28 -26.03 7.94
N VAL A 499 14.44 -25.98 6.89
CA VAL A 499 13.71 -24.75 6.53
C VAL A 499 12.76 -24.34 7.67
N ALA A 500 11.99 -25.28 8.24
CA ALA A 500 11.12 -24.99 9.36
C ALA A 500 11.89 -24.49 10.60
N GLU A 501 13.12 -24.96 10.80
CA GLU A 501 14.02 -24.44 11.84
C GLU A 501 14.43 -22.98 11.60
N LEU A 502 14.76 -22.61 10.36
CA LEU A 502 15.03 -21.20 9.99
C LEU A 502 13.81 -20.31 10.23
N VAL A 503 12.62 -20.79 9.85
CA VAL A 503 11.36 -20.05 10.09
C VAL A 503 11.17 -19.79 11.58
N ARG A 504 11.37 -20.80 12.43
CA ARG A 504 11.29 -20.64 13.90
C ARG A 504 12.32 -19.64 14.42
N ALA A 505 13.57 -19.72 13.94
CA ALA A 505 14.64 -18.82 14.35
C ALA A 505 14.30 -17.35 14.02
N LEU A 506 13.86 -17.08 12.80
CA LEU A 506 13.51 -15.72 12.34
C LEU A 506 12.25 -15.17 13.04
N GLN A 507 11.22 -15.99 13.21
CA GLN A 507 9.97 -15.58 13.87
C GLN A 507 10.13 -15.35 15.38
N SER A 508 11.01 -16.10 16.05
CA SER A 508 11.28 -15.93 17.49
C SER A 508 11.87 -14.56 17.83
N ARG A 509 12.61 -13.97 16.89
CA ARG A 509 13.24 -12.65 17.03
C ARG A 509 12.25 -11.51 16.75
N HIS A 510 11.32 -11.70 15.82
CA HIS A 510 10.24 -10.74 15.54
C HIS A 510 9.33 -10.47 16.75
N ARG A 511 9.30 -11.36 17.76
CA ARG A 511 8.55 -11.16 19.02
C ARG A 511 9.35 -10.47 20.13
N ARG A 512 10.66 -10.27 19.96
CA ARG A 512 11.57 -9.68 20.98
C ARG A 512 12.07 -8.28 20.62
N ALA A 513 11.92 -7.85 19.37
CA ALA A 513 12.15 -6.49 18.89
C ALA A 513 10.81 -5.76 18.82
#